data_AF-A0A6G8TVR8-F1
#
_entry.id   AF-A0A6G8TVR8-F1
#
_cell.length_a   1.000
_cell.length_b   1.000
_cell.length_c   1.000
_cell.angle_alpha   90.00
_cell.angle_beta   90.00
_cell.angle_gamma   90.00
#
_symmetry.space_group_name_H-M   'P 1'
#
loop_
_entity.id
_entity.type
_entity.pdbx_description
1 polymer ?
#
loop_
_entity_poly.entity_id
_entity_poly.type
_entity_poly.pdbx_seq_one_letter_code
_entity_poly.pdbx_strand_id
1 'polypeptide(L)'
;MTDIFKTSLTQFSTLLGRIGADPSRLMSVREWWYEMDEPVSMLVDPQEAFKADERTLLKVCLDNGIAYRATTTERPAAFPAWLFREVYREP
;
A
#
# COMPACT_ATOMS: atom_id res chain seq x y z
N MET A 1 -31.18 5.09 -29.54
CA MET A 1 -30.81 4.47 -28.24
C MET A 1 -29.35 4.11 -28.35
N THR A 2 -28.48 4.93 -27.76
CA THR A 2 -27.04 4.76 -27.85
C THR A 2 -26.62 3.87 -26.68
N ASP A 3 -26.21 2.64 -26.99
CA ASP A 3 -25.56 1.75 -26.03
C ASP A 3 -24.31 2.44 -25.51
N ILE A 4 -24.38 2.91 -24.26
CA ILE A 4 -23.26 3.50 -23.54
C ILE A 4 -22.26 2.38 -23.35
N PHE A 5 -21.13 2.55 -24.03
CA PHE A 5 -19.91 1.77 -23.93
C PHE A 5 -19.79 1.09 -22.57
N LYS A 6 -19.93 -0.23 -22.59
CA LYS A 6 -19.42 -1.12 -21.57
C LYS A 6 -17.90 -0.92 -21.57
N THR A 7 -17.44 0.07 -20.81
CA THR A 7 -16.03 0.27 -20.54
C THR A 7 -15.58 -0.99 -19.84
N SER A 8 -15.01 -1.91 -20.60
CA SER A 8 -14.26 -3.03 -20.07
C SER A 8 -13.20 -2.41 -19.17
N LEU A 9 -13.46 -2.44 -17.87
CA LEU A 9 -12.54 -2.05 -16.80
C LEU A 9 -11.23 -2.73 -17.14
N THR A 10 -10.29 -1.92 -17.63
CA THR A 10 -8.97 -2.37 -18.01
C THR A 10 -8.41 -2.98 -16.73
N GLN A 11 -8.18 -4.29 -16.74
CA GLN A 11 -7.48 -4.96 -15.65
C GLN A 11 -6.13 -4.23 -15.50
N PHE A 12 -6.01 -3.39 -14.47
CA PHE A 12 -4.81 -2.61 -14.23
C PHE A 12 -3.68 -3.58 -13.85
N SER A 13 -2.95 -4.04 -14.86
CA SER A 13 -1.88 -5.02 -14.71
C SER A 13 -0.57 -4.40 -14.22
N THR A 14 -0.43 -3.07 -14.31
CA THR A 14 0.77 -2.35 -13.89
C THR A 14 0.65 -1.86 -12.44
N LEU A 15 1.77 -1.83 -11.72
CA LEU A 15 1.84 -1.37 -10.32
C LEU A 15 1.27 0.05 -10.15
N LEU A 16 1.64 0.95 -11.06
CA LEU A 16 1.11 2.32 -11.12
C LEU A 16 -0.41 2.34 -11.39
N GLY A 17 -0.92 1.43 -12.22
CA GLY A 17 -2.35 1.32 -12.50
C GLY A 17 -3.17 0.88 -11.28
N ARG A 18 -2.63 -0.05 -10.47
CA ARG A 18 -3.29 -0.54 -9.24
C ARG A 18 -3.40 0.56 -8.18
N ILE A 19 -2.32 1.30 -7.94
CA ILE A 19 -2.28 2.40 -6.96
C ILE A 19 -3.10 3.59 -7.47
N GLY A 20 -2.97 3.93 -8.76
CA GLY A 20 -3.70 5.05 -9.38
C GLY A 20 -5.21 4.84 -9.42
N ALA A 21 -5.69 3.59 -9.37
CA ALA A 21 -7.11 3.26 -9.32
C ALA A 21 -7.76 3.66 -7.99
N ASP A 22 -7.04 3.57 -6.87
CA ASP A 22 -7.49 4.04 -5.56
C ASP A 22 -6.28 4.41 -4.66
N PRO A 23 -5.76 5.65 -4.77
CA PRO A 23 -4.60 6.07 -4.00
C PRO A 23 -4.90 6.13 -2.49
N SER A 24 -6.16 6.37 -2.12
CA SER A 24 -6.61 6.46 -0.73
C SER A 24 -6.85 5.10 -0.07
N ARG A 25 -6.81 4.01 -0.82
CA ARG A 25 -6.97 2.65 -0.30
C ARG A 25 -6.00 2.41 0.85
N LEU A 26 -6.54 2.00 1.99
CA LEU A 26 -5.72 1.63 3.15
C LEU A 26 -5.21 0.21 3.00
N MET A 27 -3.90 0.04 3.10
CA MET A 27 -3.23 -1.26 3.05
C MET A 27 -2.09 -1.32 4.07
N SER A 28 -1.82 -2.51 4.58
CA SER A 28 -0.68 -2.79 5.45
C SER A 28 0.61 -2.95 4.66
N VAL A 29 1.76 -2.88 5.33
CA VAL A 29 3.08 -3.12 4.72
C VAL A 29 3.11 -4.48 4.01
N ARG A 30 2.59 -5.52 4.67
CA ARG A 30 2.54 -6.86 4.10
C ARG A 30 1.71 -6.91 2.82
N GLU A 31 0.52 -6.29 2.83
CA GLU A 31 -0.36 -6.24 1.64
C GLU A 31 0.31 -5.48 0.50
N TRP A 32 1.00 -4.37 0.80
CA TRP A 32 1.78 -3.63 -0.19
C TRP A 32 2.84 -4.50 -0.85
N TRP A 33 3.68 -5.18 -0.06
CA TRP A 33 4.75 -6.03 -0.58
C TRP A 33 4.23 -7.17 -1.46
N TYR A 34 3.13 -7.81 -1.06
CA TYR A 34 2.48 -8.82 -1.90
C TYR A 34 1.87 -8.22 -3.18
N GLU A 35 1.26 -7.04 -3.10
CA GLU A 35 0.66 -6.37 -4.26
C GLU A 35 1.72 -5.87 -5.27
N MET A 36 2.94 -5.63 -4.79
CA MET A 36 4.11 -5.23 -5.58
C MET A 36 4.98 -6.41 -6.05
N ASP A 37 4.61 -7.66 -5.74
CA ASP A 37 5.39 -8.87 -6.05
C ASP A 37 6.84 -8.81 -5.50
N GLU A 38 7.05 -8.13 -4.37
CA GLU A 38 8.36 -7.98 -3.74
C GLU A 38 8.85 -9.31 -3.15
N PRO A 39 10.15 -9.66 -3.26
CA PRO A 39 10.67 -10.95 -2.85
C PRO A 39 10.82 -11.04 -1.33
N VAL A 40 9.69 -11.25 -0.63
CA VAL A 40 9.64 -11.46 0.83
C VAL A 40 10.57 -12.60 1.28
N SER A 41 10.77 -13.61 0.44
CA SER A 41 11.67 -14.75 0.69
C SER A 41 13.15 -14.38 0.76
N MET A 42 13.55 -13.20 0.28
CA MET A 42 14.92 -12.69 0.38
C MET A 42 15.19 -11.96 1.69
N LEU A 43 14.16 -11.69 2.50
CA LEU A 43 14.32 -11.07 3.81
C LEU A 43 14.79 -12.11 4.84
N VAL A 44 15.82 -11.77 5.60
CA VAL A 44 16.32 -12.58 6.72
C VAL A 44 15.26 -12.71 7.82
N ASP A 45 14.55 -11.61 8.10
CA ASP A 45 13.39 -11.58 8.99
C ASP A 45 12.29 -10.67 8.42
N PRO A 46 11.31 -11.25 7.71
CA PRO A 46 10.19 -10.49 7.16
C PRO A 46 9.35 -9.75 8.21
N GLN A 47 9.23 -10.29 9.43
CA GLN A 47 8.38 -9.65 10.45
C GLN A 47 9.03 -8.39 10.99
N GLU A 48 10.33 -8.44 11.28
CA GLU A 48 11.04 -7.24 11.76
C GLU A 48 11.14 -6.17 10.68
N ALA A 49 11.36 -6.54 9.41
CA ALA A 49 11.31 -5.61 8.29
C ALA A 49 9.95 -4.89 8.21
N PHE A 50 8.84 -5.65 8.23
CA PHE A 50 7.51 -5.06 8.16
C PHE A 50 7.19 -4.15 9.35
N LYS A 51 7.65 -4.50 10.57
CA LYS A 51 7.49 -3.63 11.75
C LYS A 51 8.33 -2.37 11.68
N ALA A 52 9.51 -2.42 11.04
CA ALA A 52 10.34 -1.24 10.84
C ALA A 52 9.67 -0.28 9.86
N ASP A 53 9.19 -0.80 8.73
CA ASP A 53 8.46 0.00 7.73
C ASP A 53 7.15 0.56 8.29
N GLU A 54 6.41 -0.23 9.08
CA GLU A 54 5.20 0.21 9.75
C GLU A 54 5.48 1.39 10.70
N ARG A 55 6.58 1.36 11.45
CA ARG A 55 6.99 2.47 12.32
C ARG A 55 7.32 3.73 11.52
N THR A 56 8.00 3.60 10.38
CA THR A 56 8.32 4.72 9.50
C THR A 56 7.05 5.36 8.94
N LEU A 57 6.14 4.55 8.39
CA LEU A 57 4.86 5.02 7.84
C LEU A 57 3.98 5.68 8.91
N LEU A 58 3.90 5.07 10.09
CA LEU A 58 3.17 5.63 11.22
C LEU A 58 3.71 7.01 11.61
N LYS A 59 5.04 7.17 11.68
CA LYS A 59 5.67 8.46 11.97
C LYS A 59 5.26 9.51 10.94
N VAL A 60 5.35 9.21 9.64
CA VAL A 60 4.95 10.15 8.58
C VAL A 60 3.47 10.52 8.70
N CYS A 61 2.60 9.56 9.01
CA CYS A 61 1.18 9.84 9.23
C CYS A 61 0.92 10.76 10.41
N LEU A 62 1.60 10.55 11.54
CA LEU A 62 1.48 11.39 12.73
C LEU A 62 2.01 12.80 12.49
N ASP A 63 3.19 12.92 11.88
CA ASP A 63 3.87 14.20 11.64
C ASP A 63 3.07 15.11 10.67
N ASN A 64 2.31 14.51 9.74
CA ASN A 64 1.58 15.23 8.69
C ASN A 64 0.06 15.21 8.86
N GLY A 65 -0.48 14.62 9.92
CA GLY A 65 -1.93 14.50 10.14
C GLY A 65 -2.65 13.66 9.07
N ILE A 66 -1.98 12.66 8.50
CA ILE A 66 -2.56 11.78 7.48
C ILE A 66 -3.40 10.71 8.16
N ALA A 67 -4.60 10.47 7.65
CA ALA A 67 -5.47 9.41 8.15
C ALA A 67 -4.88 8.01 7.87
N TYR A 68 -4.87 7.17 8.91
CA TYR A 68 -4.42 5.79 8.85
C TYR A 68 -5.33 4.91 9.71
N ARG A 69 -5.27 3.59 9.51
CA ARG A 69 -5.89 2.62 10.41
C ARG A 69 -4.85 2.16 11.42
N ALA A 70 -5.10 2.43 12.70
CA ALA A 70 -4.26 1.93 13.78
C ALA A 70 -4.28 0.39 13.82
N THR A 71 -3.19 -0.19 14.33
CA THR A 71 -3.14 -1.64 14.60
C THR A 71 -4.15 -2.01 15.67
N THR A 72 -4.80 -3.16 15.49
CA THR A 72 -5.64 -3.81 16.49
C THR A 72 -5.14 -5.22 16.73
N THR A 73 -5.69 -5.90 17.74
CA THR A 73 -5.36 -7.30 18.05
C THR A 73 -5.54 -8.25 16.86
N GLU A 74 -6.43 -7.91 15.92
CA GLU A 74 -6.80 -8.76 14.79
C GLU A 74 -6.23 -8.27 13.44
N ARG A 75 -5.77 -7.00 13.36
CA ARG A 75 -5.37 -6.38 12.10
C ARG A 75 -4.12 -5.53 12.25
N PRO A 76 -3.14 -5.65 11.33
CA PRO A 76 -2.01 -4.74 11.28
C PRO A 76 -2.46 -3.32 10.97
N ALA A 77 -1.61 -2.34 11.28
CA ALA A 77 -1.82 -0.98 10.84
C ALA A 77 -1.92 -0.93 9.31
N ALA A 78 -2.69 0.03 8.80
CA ALA A 78 -2.78 0.26 7.36
C ALA A 78 -2.72 1.74 7.04
N PHE A 79 -2.08 2.03 5.92
CA PHE A 79 -1.73 3.36 5.48
C PHE A 79 -2.25 3.56 4.05
N PRO A 80 -2.44 4.82 3.61
CA PRO A 80 -2.83 5.09 2.23
C PRO A 80 -1.82 4.52 1.23
N ALA A 81 -2.30 3.87 0.17
CA ALA A 81 -1.47 3.25 -0.86
C ALA A 81 -0.44 4.21 -1.48
N TRP A 82 -0.84 5.48 -1.68
CA TRP A 82 0.06 6.51 -2.20
C TRP A 82 1.24 6.81 -1.28
N LEU A 83 1.15 6.56 0.03
CA LEU A 83 2.21 6.89 0.98
C LEU A 83 3.41 5.95 0.84
N PHE A 84 3.15 4.67 0.55
CA PHE A 84 4.21 3.68 0.33
C PHE A 84 5.11 4.06 -0.86
N ARG A 85 4.53 4.63 -1.91
CA ARG A 85 5.27 5.16 -3.06
C ARG A 85 6.30 6.22 -2.67
N GLU A 86 5.98 7.06 -1.68
CA GLU A 86 6.87 8.13 -1.23
C GLU A 86 7.96 7.58 -0.32
N VAL A 87 7.63 6.63 0.57
CA VAL A 87 8.60 6.01 1.48
C VAL A 87 9.59 5.08 0.76
N TYR A 88 9.12 4.30 -0.22
CA TYR A 88 9.99 3.42 -1.03
C TYR A 88 10.55 4.11 -2.29
N ARG A 89 10.46 5.45 -2.39
CA ARG A 89 10.96 6.19 -3.56
C ARG A 89 12.46 6.44 -3.53
N GLU A 90 13.12 6.29 -2.38
CA GLU A 90 14.54 6.56 -2.25
C GLU A 90 15.39 5.37 -2.72
N PRO A 91 16.49 5.64 -3.47
CA PRO A 91 17.34 4.63 -4.12
C PRO A 91 18.24 3.85 -3.15
#